data_AF-A0A933NBI7-F1
#
_entry.id   AF-A0A933NBI7-F1
#
_cell.length_a   1.000
_cell.length_b   1.000
_cell.length_c   1.000
_cell.angle_alpha   90.00
_cell.angle_beta   90.00
_cell.angle_gamma   90.00
#
_symmetry.space_group_name_H-M   'P 1'
#
loop_
_entity.id
_entity.type
_entity.pdbx_description
1 polymer ?
#
loop_
_entity_poly.entity_id
_entity_poly.type
_entity_poly.pdbx_seq_one_letter_code
_entity_poly.pdbx_strand_id
1 'polypeptide(L)'
;MLDWCCDYVWILGLVLSAIAAAIGDLYLVWGRRQLLGRVRLALSAGPRGRADGRLVARDIEVAEIRVGEGNLRISVDLNFPTRIRIEPAWRMTSLIPGLVRWEVVLTGSAAFDSDLFVVAESARDALARLNHRARAGILALVPLDRWKISDGRLSYASTGTTELEVTAEIERISLWANEIAAGDESTYEMLFDNACNDPEPGVRATNLRFLREAIRDDIGLPLLARSAQKATQDALPHVRLVGGVVLGPRGVPTLEALAFDADAPTEVRLEALATLPSKRHPELVRKLELELGRGDPAVASMVVQLIERIGHRPSASAVRTAFGRLSDETKLGLIGVLNLRDPELETFLLEILSLETDESVLSRVVDALFVVGGAASARALAEARRSRSLPEVIYKRAREAEQVIRARVSLAGQLSLARMAGSTGGLSPTSQEGGLSRPEDAVGSASGTDAFGD
;
A
#
# COMPACT_ATOMS: atom_id res chain seq x y z
N MET A 1 45.14 4.37 1.60
CA MET A 1 45.51 3.64 2.84
C MET A 1 44.27 3.25 3.66
N LEU A 2 43.20 4.04 3.67
CA LEU A 2 41.92 3.69 4.33
C LEU A 2 41.08 2.63 3.59
N ASP A 3 41.09 2.59 2.26
CA ASP A 3 40.33 1.58 1.50
C ASP A 3 40.88 0.16 1.66
N TRP A 4 42.21 0.01 1.76
CA TRP A 4 42.87 -1.28 2.00
C TRP A 4 42.53 -1.89 3.37
N CYS A 5 42.25 -1.06 4.37
CA CYS A 5 41.82 -1.55 5.69
C CYS A 5 40.37 -2.06 5.67
N CYS A 6 39.49 -1.46 4.87
CA CYS A 6 38.09 -1.88 4.79
C CYS A 6 37.95 -3.25 4.12
N ASP A 7 38.70 -3.49 3.04
CA ASP A 7 38.69 -4.79 2.35
C ASP A 7 39.29 -5.90 3.22
N TYR A 8 40.34 -5.60 3.99
CA TYR A 8 40.96 -6.58 4.89
C TYR A 8 40.04 -6.99 6.05
N VAL A 9 39.27 -6.03 6.61
CA VAL A 9 38.29 -6.32 7.66
C VAL A 9 37.12 -7.15 7.11
N TRP A 10 36.68 -6.88 5.87
CA TRP A 10 35.62 -7.67 5.21
C TRP A 10 36.06 -9.10 4.91
N ILE A 11 37.28 -9.28 4.37
CA ILE A 11 37.85 -10.60 4.08
C ILE A 11 38.08 -11.39 5.38
N LEU A 12 38.60 -10.75 6.43
CA LEU A 12 38.79 -11.39 7.73
C LEU A 12 37.44 -11.81 8.34
N GLY A 13 36.40 -10.98 8.21
CA GLY A 13 35.03 -11.32 8.63
C GLY A 13 34.47 -12.53 7.90
N LEU A 14 34.66 -12.62 6.58
CA LEU A 14 34.25 -13.78 5.78
C LEU A 14 35.00 -15.05 6.18
N VAL A 15 36.32 -14.97 6.39
CA VAL A 15 37.14 -16.13 6.79
C VAL A 15 36.76 -16.62 8.17
N LEU A 16 36.54 -15.72 9.14
CA LEU A 16 36.10 -16.09 10.48
C LEU A 16 34.68 -16.67 10.48
N SER A 17 33.78 -16.12 9.66
CA SER A 17 32.44 -16.69 9.45
C SER A 17 32.50 -18.10 8.84
N ALA A 18 33.38 -18.33 7.86
CA ALA A 18 33.59 -19.64 7.25
C ALA A 18 34.22 -20.67 8.22
N ILE A 19 35.15 -20.24 9.09
CA ILE A 19 35.73 -21.09 10.14
C ILE A 19 34.67 -21.43 11.20
N ALA A 20 33.87 -20.46 11.65
CA ALA A 20 32.74 -20.72 12.54
C ALA A 20 31.69 -21.63 11.89
N ALA A 21 31.50 -21.50 10.57
CA ALA A 21 30.68 -22.39 9.76
C ALA A 21 31.20 -23.84 9.85
N ALA A 22 32.49 -24.05 9.56
CA ALA A 22 33.13 -25.37 9.57
C ALA A 22 33.21 -26.01 10.96
N ILE A 23 33.47 -25.22 12.02
CA ILE A 23 33.49 -25.70 13.40
C ILE A 23 32.10 -26.16 13.84
N GLY A 24 31.05 -25.40 13.52
CA GLY A 24 29.69 -25.81 13.84
C GLY A 24 29.30 -27.12 13.13
N ASP A 25 29.71 -27.31 11.88
CA ASP A 25 29.48 -28.57 11.14
C ASP A 25 30.20 -29.76 11.81
N LEU A 26 31.40 -29.55 12.35
CA LEU A 26 32.17 -30.57 13.08
C LEU A 26 31.46 -30.99 14.38
N TYR A 27 30.94 -30.03 15.16
CA TYR A 27 30.16 -30.30 16.36
C TYR A 27 28.86 -31.05 16.04
N LEU A 28 28.23 -30.72 14.91
CA LEU A 28 27.03 -31.38 14.40
C LEU A 28 27.30 -32.86 14.09
N VAL A 29 28.41 -33.15 13.40
CA VAL A 29 28.84 -34.53 13.11
C VAL A 29 29.14 -35.32 14.38
N TRP A 30 29.79 -34.70 15.37
CA TRP A 30 30.14 -35.37 16.62
C TRP A 30 28.93 -35.64 17.53
N GLY A 31 28.06 -34.63 17.72
CA GLY A 31 26.79 -34.79 18.45
C GLY A 31 25.88 -35.84 17.81
N ARG A 32 25.83 -35.86 16.47
CA ARG A 32 25.11 -36.87 15.67
C ARG A 32 25.61 -38.28 15.92
N ARG A 33 26.94 -38.50 15.95
CA ARG A 33 27.51 -39.82 16.26
C ARG A 33 27.14 -40.30 17.67
N GLN A 34 27.15 -39.42 18.67
CA GLN A 34 26.77 -39.79 20.03
C GLN A 34 25.28 -40.12 20.15
N LEU A 35 24.40 -39.33 19.54
CA LEU A 35 22.96 -39.58 19.55
C LEU A 35 22.64 -40.91 18.86
N LEU A 36 23.21 -41.17 17.68
CA LEU A 36 23.02 -42.42 16.96
C LEU A 36 23.53 -43.62 17.78
N GLY A 37 24.65 -43.48 18.49
CA GLY A 37 25.13 -44.51 19.42
C GLY A 37 24.12 -44.83 20.54
N ARG A 38 23.50 -43.80 21.14
CA ARG A 38 22.47 -43.99 22.19
C ARG A 38 21.18 -44.59 21.64
N VAL A 39 20.76 -44.19 20.44
CA VAL A 39 19.57 -44.74 19.78
C VAL A 39 19.80 -46.22 19.43
N ARG A 40 20.96 -46.59 18.89
CA ARG A 40 21.33 -48.00 18.67
C ARG A 40 21.30 -48.81 19.96
N LEU A 41 21.84 -48.26 21.06
CA LEU A 41 21.78 -48.89 22.37
C LEU A 41 20.33 -49.09 22.86
N ALA A 42 19.46 -48.10 22.73
CA ALA A 42 18.06 -48.24 23.14
C ALA A 42 17.26 -49.21 22.27
N LEU A 43 17.53 -49.24 20.95
CA LEU A 43 16.94 -50.22 20.05
C LEU A 43 17.38 -51.65 20.39
N SER A 44 18.65 -51.84 20.75
CA SER A 44 19.18 -53.14 21.18
C SER A 44 18.63 -53.61 22.54
N ALA A 45 18.12 -52.70 23.37
CA ALA A 45 17.55 -53.01 24.69
C ALA A 45 16.08 -53.49 24.65
N GLY A 46 15.45 -53.55 23.47
CA GLY A 46 14.11 -54.10 23.28
C GLY A 46 12.96 -53.08 23.46
N PRO A 47 11.69 -53.54 23.47
CA PRO A 47 10.47 -52.73 23.25
C PRO A 47 10.15 -51.65 24.31
N ARG A 48 10.98 -51.53 25.36
CA ARG A 48 10.88 -50.50 26.40
C ARG A 48 12.11 -49.59 26.47
N GLY A 49 12.98 -49.62 25.46
CA GLY A 49 14.19 -48.81 25.39
C GLY A 49 13.87 -47.32 25.26
N ARG A 50 14.15 -46.56 26.32
CA ARG A 50 14.13 -45.09 26.28
C ARG A 50 15.54 -44.58 26.00
N ALA A 51 15.73 -43.88 24.88
CA ALA A 51 16.96 -43.15 24.58
C ALA A 51 16.73 -41.65 24.82
N ASP A 52 17.07 -41.18 26.02
CA ASP A 52 17.21 -39.75 26.24
C ASP A 52 18.63 -39.33 25.80
N GLY A 53 18.70 -38.52 24.74
CA GLY A 53 19.94 -38.15 24.10
C GLY A 53 19.97 -36.67 23.77
N ARG A 54 21.01 -35.96 24.24
CA ARG A 54 21.24 -34.56 23.92
C ARG A 54 22.12 -34.49 22.67
N LEU A 55 21.54 -34.10 21.54
CA LEU A 55 22.32 -33.62 20.40
C LEU A 55 22.39 -32.11 20.54
N VAL A 56 23.61 -31.59 20.74
CA VAL A 56 23.87 -30.15 20.80
C VAL A 56 24.51 -29.78 19.47
N ALA A 57 23.74 -29.14 18.60
CA ALA A 57 24.25 -28.57 17.36
C ALA A 57 23.62 -27.19 17.22
N ARG A 58 24.45 -26.14 17.22
CA ARG A 58 24.05 -24.73 17.01
C ARG A 58 22.63 -24.40 17.53
N ASP A 59 22.43 -24.54 18.83
CA ASP A 59 21.19 -24.14 19.52
C ASP A 59 19.99 -25.09 19.40
N ILE A 60 20.17 -26.27 18.81
CA ILE A 60 19.17 -27.33 18.82
C ILE A 60 19.46 -28.29 19.94
N GLU A 61 18.46 -28.50 20.78
CA GLU A 61 18.45 -29.58 21.75
C GLU A 61 17.46 -30.65 21.27
N VAL A 62 17.99 -31.82 20.89
CA VAL A 62 17.12 -33.01 20.79
C VAL A 62 16.66 -33.35 22.20
N ALA A 63 15.40 -33.05 22.47
CA ALA A 63 14.83 -33.13 23.80
C ALA A 63 14.46 -34.56 24.18
N GLU A 64 13.94 -35.34 23.22
CA GLU A 64 13.45 -36.68 23.50
C GLU A 64 13.35 -37.58 22.26
N ILE A 65 13.88 -38.81 22.36
CA ILE A 65 13.64 -39.89 21.39
C ILE A 65 13.04 -41.08 22.14
N ARG A 66 11.77 -41.41 21.82
CA ARG A 66 11.12 -42.62 22.34
C ARG A 66 10.98 -43.63 21.22
N VAL A 67 11.48 -44.83 21.46
CA VAL A 67 11.23 -45.98 20.59
C VAL A 67 10.49 -47.05 21.39
N GLY A 68 9.26 -47.35 20.99
CA GLY A 68 8.42 -48.42 21.55
C GLY A 68 7.98 -49.38 20.44
N GLU A 69 7.22 -50.42 20.79
CA GLU A 69 6.65 -51.47 19.90
C GLU A 69 6.24 -50.95 18.50
N GLY A 70 7.19 -50.88 17.57
CA GLY A 70 6.97 -50.34 16.22
C GLY A 70 6.65 -48.85 16.14
N ASN A 71 6.84 -48.04 17.19
CA ASN A 71 6.54 -46.61 17.21
C ASN A 71 7.79 -45.77 17.53
N LEU A 72 8.16 -44.87 16.63
CA LEU A 72 9.20 -43.87 16.81
C LEU A 72 8.57 -42.52 17.13
N ARG A 73 9.00 -41.86 18.18
CA ARG A 73 8.66 -40.46 18.46
C ARG A 73 9.94 -39.66 18.68
N ILE A 74 10.11 -38.61 17.90
CA ILE A 74 11.25 -37.69 17.98
C ILE A 74 10.71 -36.32 18.35
N SER A 75 11.28 -35.70 19.38
CA SER A 75 11.00 -34.32 19.77
C SER A 75 12.29 -33.51 19.77
N VAL A 76 12.30 -32.42 19.04
CA VAL A 76 13.45 -31.52 18.89
C VAL A 76 13.03 -30.12 19.31
N ASP A 77 13.76 -29.51 20.23
CA ASP A 77 13.57 -28.12 20.63
C ASP A 77 14.30 -27.22 19.62
N LEU A 78 13.55 -26.31 19.01
CA LEU A 78 13.95 -25.44 17.89
C LEU A 78 14.38 -24.03 18.38
N ASN A 79 14.42 -23.82 19.70
CA ASN A 79 14.77 -22.56 20.35
C ASN A 79 14.01 -21.33 19.81
N PHE A 80 12.69 -21.44 19.62
CA PHE A 80 11.88 -20.26 19.31
C PHE A 80 11.67 -19.42 20.58
N PRO A 81 12.01 -18.11 20.56
CA PRO A 81 11.76 -17.22 21.69
C PRO A 81 10.28 -16.87 21.87
N THR A 82 9.44 -17.19 20.89
CA THR A 82 7.99 -16.99 20.90
C THR A 82 7.28 -18.33 20.79
N ARG A 83 6.10 -18.47 21.42
CA ARG A 83 5.29 -19.65 21.16
C ARG A 83 4.71 -19.57 19.76
N ILE A 84 5.09 -20.54 18.95
CA ILE A 84 4.63 -20.72 17.58
C ILE A 84 4.03 -22.11 17.43
N ARG A 85 2.95 -22.20 16.67
CA ARG A 85 2.33 -23.45 16.27
C ARG A 85 2.18 -23.44 14.75
N ILE A 86 2.72 -24.49 14.13
CA ILE A 86 2.67 -24.69 12.68
C ILE A 86 2.13 -26.08 12.42
N GLU A 87 1.03 -26.14 11.67
CA GLU A 87 0.37 -27.39 11.29
C GLU A 87 -0.08 -27.31 9.82
N PRO A 88 -0.22 -28.46 9.14
CA PRO A 88 -0.84 -28.49 7.81
C PRO A 88 -2.25 -27.90 7.86
N ALA A 89 -2.62 -27.11 6.85
CA ALA A 89 -3.90 -26.38 6.82
C ALA A 89 -5.12 -27.29 7.03
N TRP A 90 -5.06 -28.52 6.51
CA TRP A 90 -6.12 -29.52 6.64
C TRP A 90 -6.24 -30.16 8.04
N ARG A 91 -5.27 -29.96 8.94
CA ARG A 91 -5.22 -30.54 10.29
C ARG A 91 -5.69 -29.63 11.40
N MET A 92 -6.19 -28.45 11.08
CA MET A 92 -6.54 -27.46 12.09
C MET A 92 -7.67 -27.99 12.98
N THR A 93 -7.28 -28.54 14.13
CA THR A 93 -8.16 -29.37 14.97
C THR A 93 -8.91 -28.55 16.01
N SER A 94 -8.58 -27.27 16.19
CA SER A 94 -9.35 -26.22 16.86
C SER A 94 -8.40 -25.07 17.20
N LEU A 95 -8.84 -23.84 16.97
CA LEU A 95 -8.31 -22.69 17.68
C LEU A 95 -8.67 -22.91 19.15
N ILE A 96 -7.67 -23.05 20.03
CA ILE A 96 -7.92 -23.38 21.44
C ILE A 96 -8.71 -22.22 22.06
N PRO A 97 -10.00 -22.41 22.41
CA PRO A 97 -10.78 -21.33 22.99
C PRO A 97 -10.25 -21.05 24.41
N GLY A 98 -9.87 -19.81 24.68
CA GLY A 98 -9.49 -19.37 26.04
C GLY A 98 -8.02 -19.06 26.28
N LEU A 99 -7.13 -19.21 25.27
CA LEU A 99 -5.75 -18.73 25.36
C LEU A 99 -5.62 -17.37 24.67
N VAL A 100 -5.16 -16.39 25.45
CA VAL A 100 -4.99 -14.99 25.07
C VAL A 100 -3.96 -14.84 23.95
N ARG A 101 -4.32 -14.08 22.89
CA ARG A 101 -3.50 -13.47 21.83
C ARG A 101 -2.59 -14.40 21.01
N TRP A 102 -3.19 -15.33 20.26
CA TRP A 102 -2.51 -15.94 19.11
C TRP A 102 -2.92 -15.20 17.84
N GLU A 103 -1.94 -14.81 17.03
CA GLU A 103 -2.10 -14.14 15.75
C GLU A 103 -1.92 -15.14 14.61
N VAL A 104 -2.78 -15.08 13.59
CA VAL A 104 -2.58 -15.81 12.35
C VAL A 104 -1.47 -15.13 11.57
N VAL A 105 -0.43 -15.88 11.19
CA VAL A 105 0.74 -15.36 10.50
C VAL A 105 0.70 -15.76 9.04
N LEU A 106 0.66 -14.77 8.15
CA LEU A 106 0.84 -14.97 6.71
C LEU A 106 2.25 -14.52 6.34
N THR A 107 3.05 -15.42 5.79
CA THR A 107 4.45 -15.14 5.45
C THR A 107 4.60 -14.28 4.21
N GLY A 108 3.61 -14.34 3.30
CA GLY A 108 3.69 -13.79 1.95
C GLY A 108 4.28 -14.77 0.93
N SER A 109 4.56 -16.01 1.32
CA SER A 109 4.90 -17.09 0.40
C SER A 109 3.65 -17.88 0.06
N ALA A 110 3.15 -17.76 -1.17
CA ALA A 110 1.89 -18.38 -1.57
C ALA A 110 1.89 -19.91 -1.37
N ALA A 111 3.00 -20.59 -1.71
CA ALA A 111 3.14 -22.03 -1.48
C ALA A 111 3.05 -22.36 0.02
N PHE A 112 3.84 -21.67 0.84
CA PHE A 112 3.86 -21.89 2.29
C PHE A 112 2.51 -21.61 2.95
N ASP A 113 1.93 -20.45 2.66
CA ASP A 113 0.68 -19.97 3.28
C ASP A 113 -0.55 -20.77 2.81
N SER A 114 -0.46 -21.51 1.69
CA SER A 114 -1.53 -22.39 1.21
C SER A 114 -1.54 -23.77 1.88
N ASP A 115 -0.37 -24.30 2.20
CA ASP A 115 -0.22 -25.65 2.74
C ASP A 115 -0.18 -25.66 4.27
N LEU A 116 0.22 -24.55 4.88
CA LEU A 116 0.51 -24.46 6.31
C LEU A 116 -0.29 -23.34 6.96
N PHE A 117 -0.78 -23.64 8.16
CA PHE A 117 -1.38 -22.66 9.04
C PHE A 117 -0.42 -22.34 10.19
N VAL A 118 0.00 -21.08 10.27
CA VAL A 118 0.88 -20.59 11.32
C VAL A 118 0.08 -19.70 12.28
N VAL A 119 0.17 -20.02 13.56
CA VAL A 119 -0.25 -19.11 14.63
C VAL A 119 0.89 -18.90 15.61
N ALA A 120 1.05 -17.66 16.07
CA ALA A 120 2.10 -17.31 17.02
C ALA A 120 1.62 -16.28 18.05
N GLU A 121 2.28 -16.21 19.20
CA GLU A 121 2.07 -15.12 20.17
C GLU A 121 2.51 -13.75 19.64
N SER A 122 3.44 -13.75 18.67
CA SER A 122 3.98 -12.55 18.01
C SER A 122 4.20 -12.82 16.54
N ALA A 123 3.35 -12.27 15.66
CA ALA A 123 3.52 -12.44 14.21
C ALA A 123 4.87 -11.90 13.72
N ARG A 124 5.35 -10.80 14.32
CA ARG A 124 6.65 -10.21 14.01
C ARG A 124 7.80 -11.19 14.23
N ASP A 125 7.84 -11.81 15.41
CA ASP A 125 8.96 -12.71 15.77
C ASP A 125 8.86 -14.03 14.98
N ALA A 126 7.65 -14.49 14.69
CA ALA A 126 7.43 -15.62 13.79
C ALA A 126 7.95 -15.33 12.37
N LEU A 127 7.60 -14.18 11.78
CA LEU A 127 8.04 -13.80 10.42
C LEU A 127 9.55 -13.63 10.31
N ALA A 128 10.18 -13.06 11.33
CA ALA A 128 11.63 -12.93 11.40
C ALA A 128 12.31 -14.31 11.26
N ARG A 129 11.79 -15.31 11.98
CA ARG A 129 12.36 -16.66 12.03
C ARG A 129 11.95 -17.54 10.85
N LEU A 130 10.79 -17.32 10.26
CA LEU A 130 10.31 -18.03 9.08
C LEU A 130 10.97 -17.46 7.80
N ASN A 131 12.31 -17.49 7.74
CA ASN A 131 13.08 -17.16 6.55
C ASN A 131 12.94 -18.25 5.46
N HIS A 132 13.53 -18.03 4.28
CA HIS A 132 13.44 -18.98 3.16
C HIS A 132 13.85 -20.41 3.53
N ARG A 133 14.94 -20.60 4.29
CA ARG A 133 15.42 -21.93 4.68
C ARG A 133 14.47 -22.61 5.65
N ALA A 134 14.03 -21.90 6.68
CA ALA A 134 13.07 -22.41 7.64
C ALA A 134 11.75 -22.81 6.95
N ARG A 135 11.23 -21.97 6.05
CA ARG A 135 10.01 -22.26 5.29
C ARG A 135 10.17 -23.49 4.39
N ALA A 136 11.30 -23.62 3.70
CA ALA A 136 11.59 -24.79 2.86
C ALA A 136 11.69 -26.08 3.69
N GLY A 137 12.39 -26.04 4.84
CA GLY A 137 12.50 -27.17 5.76
C GLY A 137 11.14 -27.62 6.32
N ILE A 138 10.26 -26.67 6.67
CA ILE A 138 8.91 -26.99 7.15
C ILE A 138 8.03 -27.53 6.02
N LEU A 139 8.11 -26.97 4.81
CA LEU A 139 7.38 -27.51 3.66
C LEU A 139 7.80 -28.94 3.34
N ALA A 140 9.08 -29.28 3.49
CA ALA A 140 9.56 -30.64 3.32
C ALA A 140 8.99 -31.63 4.35
N LEU A 141 8.49 -31.15 5.50
CA LEU A 141 7.78 -31.98 6.47
C LEU A 141 6.35 -32.30 6.05
N VAL A 142 5.67 -31.43 5.28
CA VAL A 142 4.23 -31.54 4.94
C VAL A 142 3.82 -32.95 4.48
N PRO A 143 4.55 -33.62 3.56
CA PRO A 143 4.17 -34.96 3.08
C PRO A 143 4.24 -36.07 4.15
N LEU A 144 4.90 -35.84 5.28
CA LEU A 144 5.14 -36.88 6.28
C LEU A 144 3.97 -37.13 7.22
N ASP A 145 2.88 -36.35 7.13
CA ASP A 145 1.61 -36.54 7.85
C ASP A 145 1.71 -36.82 9.35
N ARG A 146 2.85 -36.63 10.02
CA ARG A 146 3.02 -37.06 11.42
C ARG A 146 4.00 -36.18 12.17
N TRP A 147 4.02 -34.92 11.80
CA TRP A 147 4.78 -33.89 12.47
C TRP A 147 3.86 -32.81 13.01
N LYS A 148 4.37 -32.05 13.97
CA LYS A 148 3.76 -30.85 14.52
C LYS A 148 4.87 -29.96 15.08
N ILE A 149 4.81 -28.67 14.82
CA ILE A 149 5.61 -27.69 15.55
C ILE A 149 4.69 -26.98 16.54
N SER A 150 5.02 -27.02 17.82
CA SER A 150 4.28 -26.31 18.87
C SER A 150 5.19 -25.91 20.01
N ASP A 151 5.04 -24.69 20.49
CA ASP A 151 5.78 -24.14 21.64
C ASP A 151 7.30 -24.27 21.47
N GLY A 152 7.77 -24.01 20.25
CA GLY A 152 9.18 -24.10 19.90
C GLY A 152 9.72 -25.53 19.77
N ARG A 153 8.86 -26.55 19.74
CA ARG A 153 9.25 -27.96 19.63
C ARG A 153 8.68 -28.60 18.36
N LEU A 154 9.56 -29.19 17.55
CA LEU A 154 9.20 -30.10 16.47
C LEU A 154 8.98 -31.49 17.05
N SER A 155 7.76 -31.98 16.99
CA SER A 155 7.40 -33.36 17.31
C SER A 155 7.16 -34.13 16.01
N TYR A 156 7.74 -35.31 15.89
CA TYR A 156 7.52 -36.25 14.79
C TYR A 156 7.20 -37.64 15.34
N ALA A 157 6.27 -38.35 14.71
CA ALA A 157 5.92 -39.73 15.05
C ALA A 157 5.90 -40.62 13.81
N SER A 158 6.44 -41.84 13.89
CA SER A 158 6.36 -42.84 12.82
C SER A 158 6.01 -44.22 13.38
N THR A 159 5.36 -45.04 12.55
CA THR A 159 4.96 -46.42 12.89
C THR A 159 5.62 -47.39 11.92
N GLY A 160 6.08 -48.54 12.39
CA GLY A 160 6.65 -49.61 11.55
C GLY A 160 8.08 -49.36 11.09
N THR A 161 8.83 -48.46 11.71
CA THR A 161 10.19 -48.10 11.30
C THR A 161 11.23 -49.13 11.74
N THR A 162 12.03 -49.60 10.79
CA THR A 162 13.27 -50.36 11.03
C THR A 162 14.39 -49.46 11.59
N GLU A 163 15.44 -50.04 12.17
CA GLU A 163 16.58 -49.28 12.71
C GLU A 163 17.27 -48.36 11.67
N LEU A 164 17.36 -48.83 10.41
CA LEU A 164 17.93 -48.05 9.31
C LEU A 164 17.05 -46.83 8.98
N GLU A 165 15.73 -47.02 8.98
CA GLU A 165 14.75 -45.95 8.76
C GLU A 165 14.74 -44.96 9.92
N VAL A 166 14.80 -45.42 11.17
CA VAL A 166 14.91 -44.55 12.36
C VAL A 166 16.13 -43.65 12.24
N THR A 167 17.27 -44.20 11.84
CA THR A 167 18.50 -43.42 11.65
C THR A 167 18.31 -42.35 10.56
N ALA A 168 17.81 -42.73 9.39
CA ALA A 168 17.57 -41.79 8.30
C ALA A 168 16.57 -40.69 8.66
N GLU A 169 15.51 -41.01 9.42
CA GLU A 169 14.53 -40.03 9.90
C GLU A 169 15.12 -39.06 10.92
N ILE A 170 15.92 -39.54 11.88
CA ILE A 170 16.61 -38.66 12.83
C ILE A 170 17.52 -37.69 12.09
N GLU A 171 18.25 -38.16 11.09
CA GLU A 171 19.16 -37.33 10.31
C GLU A 171 18.42 -36.26 9.52
N ARG A 172 17.30 -36.64 8.90
CA ARG A 172 16.43 -35.73 8.15
C ARG A 172 15.79 -34.68 9.05
N ILE A 173 15.25 -35.10 10.19
CA ILE A 173 14.63 -34.20 11.18
C ILE A 173 15.65 -33.28 11.81
N SER A 174 16.87 -33.76 12.07
CA SER A 174 17.95 -32.91 12.58
C SER A 174 18.36 -31.86 11.55
N LEU A 175 18.45 -32.21 10.26
CA LEU A 175 18.73 -31.26 9.19
C LEU A 175 17.66 -30.17 9.13
N TRP A 176 16.38 -30.55 9.11
CA TRP A 176 15.28 -29.58 9.10
C TRP A 176 15.23 -28.73 10.35
N ALA A 177 15.47 -29.31 11.53
CA ALA A 177 15.56 -28.54 12.76
C ALA A 177 16.67 -27.47 12.67
N ASN A 178 17.82 -27.76 12.04
CA ASN A 178 18.89 -26.77 11.78
C ASN A 178 18.47 -25.67 10.81
N GLU A 179 17.66 -26.00 9.81
CA GLU A 179 17.13 -24.99 8.88
C GLU A 179 16.08 -24.10 9.54
N ILE A 180 15.36 -24.62 10.53
CA ILE A 180 14.28 -23.94 11.25
C ILE A 180 14.81 -23.16 12.47
N ALA A 181 15.87 -23.63 13.10
CA ALA A 181 16.39 -23.09 14.34
C ALA A 181 16.84 -21.63 14.18
N ALA A 182 16.52 -20.86 15.20
CA ALA A 182 16.88 -19.47 15.39
C ALA A 182 18.38 -19.32 15.67
N GLY A 183 19.12 -18.57 14.85
CA GLY A 183 20.43 -18.05 15.25
C GLY A 183 20.32 -16.90 16.27
N ASP A 184 21.44 -16.48 16.85
CA ASP A 184 21.53 -15.39 17.85
C ASP A 184 21.24 -13.98 17.30
N GLU A 185 20.87 -13.87 16.03
CA GLU A 185 20.51 -12.60 15.38
C GLU A 185 19.29 -11.96 16.07
N SER A 186 19.26 -10.62 16.06
CA SER A 186 18.10 -9.88 16.55
C SER A 186 16.90 -10.02 15.60
N THR A 187 15.67 -9.92 16.13
CA THR A 187 14.44 -9.91 15.32
C THR A 187 14.51 -8.90 14.16
N TYR A 188 15.07 -7.71 14.41
CA TYR A 188 15.17 -6.66 13.40
C TYR A 188 16.13 -7.02 12.26
N GLU A 189 17.27 -7.64 12.56
CA GLU A 189 18.24 -8.07 11.55
C GLU A 189 17.68 -9.17 10.66
N MET A 190 16.94 -10.13 11.23
CA MET A 190 16.30 -11.17 10.43
C MET A 190 15.15 -10.62 9.57
N LEU A 191 14.31 -9.73 10.12
CA LEU A 191 13.27 -9.05 9.32
C LEU A 191 13.91 -8.24 8.18
N PHE A 192 15.02 -7.56 8.46
CA PHE A 192 15.80 -6.83 7.46
C PHE A 192 16.32 -7.78 6.37
N ASP A 193 16.92 -8.90 6.74
CA ASP A 193 17.45 -9.89 5.79
C ASP A 193 16.33 -10.47 4.92
N ASN A 194 15.22 -10.89 5.54
CA ASN A 194 14.04 -11.37 4.82
C ASN A 194 13.44 -10.30 3.89
N ALA A 195 13.35 -9.04 4.33
CA ALA A 195 12.87 -7.93 3.49
C ALA A 195 13.78 -7.65 2.28
N CYS A 196 15.08 -7.92 2.41
CA CYS A 196 16.08 -7.58 1.40
C CYS A 196 16.45 -8.72 0.47
N ASN A 197 16.47 -9.96 0.96
CA ASN A 197 17.18 -11.07 0.34
C ASN A 197 16.31 -12.32 0.13
N ASP A 198 15.09 -12.37 0.69
CA ASP A 198 14.22 -13.52 0.49
C ASP A 198 13.86 -13.67 -1.00
N PRO A 199 13.92 -14.88 -1.59
CA PRO A 199 13.56 -15.10 -2.99
C PRO A 199 12.08 -14.81 -3.27
N GLU A 200 11.21 -15.01 -2.28
CA GLU A 200 9.77 -14.82 -2.43
C GLU A 200 9.40 -13.34 -2.26
N PRO A 201 8.78 -12.72 -3.26
CA PRO A 201 8.57 -11.27 -3.25
C PRO A 201 7.47 -10.85 -2.27
N GLY A 202 6.45 -11.68 -2.08
CA GLY A 202 5.45 -11.44 -1.05
C GLY A 202 6.05 -11.49 0.35
N VAL A 203 7.07 -12.32 0.57
CA VAL A 203 7.81 -12.36 1.84
C VAL A 203 8.62 -11.08 2.05
N ARG A 204 9.33 -10.61 1.01
CA ARG A 204 10.06 -9.34 1.06
C ARG A 204 9.12 -8.18 1.44
N ALA A 205 7.97 -8.10 0.77
CA ALA A 205 6.96 -7.08 1.03
C ALA A 205 6.36 -7.17 2.45
N THR A 206 5.99 -8.37 2.90
CA THR A 206 5.44 -8.59 4.24
C THR A 206 6.44 -8.25 5.33
N ASN A 207 7.69 -8.73 5.25
CA ASN A 207 8.72 -8.44 6.24
C ASN A 207 9.04 -6.94 6.30
N LEU A 208 9.03 -6.23 5.17
CA LEU A 208 9.20 -4.78 5.15
C LEU A 208 8.06 -4.03 5.87
N ARG A 209 6.80 -4.48 5.74
CA ARG A 209 5.66 -3.91 6.48
C ARG A 209 5.80 -4.13 7.98
N PHE A 210 6.15 -5.34 8.40
CA PHE A 210 6.39 -5.65 9.81
C PHE A 210 7.59 -4.89 10.38
N LEU A 211 8.65 -4.72 9.60
CA LEU A 211 9.79 -3.90 10.00
C LEU A 211 9.36 -2.44 10.24
N ARG A 212 8.51 -1.87 9.36
CA ARG A 212 7.93 -0.53 9.56
C ARG A 212 7.15 -0.41 10.86
N GLU A 213 6.34 -1.40 11.19
CA GLU A 213 5.48 -1.39 12.38
C GLU A 213 6.26 -1.63 13.68
N ALA A 214 7.34 -2.41 13.61
CA ALA A 214 8.14 -2.78 14.77
C ALA A 214 9.02 -1.64 15.28
N ILE A 215 9.42 -0.71 14.40
CA ILE A 215 10.40 0.31 14.74
C ILE A 215 9.73 1.49 15.44
N ARG A 216 10.08 1.66 16.71
CA ARG A 216 9.66 2.79 17.55
C ARG A 216 10.84 3.62 18.06
N ASP A 217 12.05 3.24 17.69
CA ASP A 217 13.32 3.77 18.19
C ASP A 217 14.30 4.11 17.05
N ASP A 218 15.27 4.97 17.37
CA ASP A 218 16.24 5.49 16.38
C ASP A 218 17.17 4.40 15.81
N ILE A 219 17.30 3.26 16.51
CA ILE A 219 18.17 2.14 16.11
C ILE A 219 17.59 1.39 14.90
N GLY A 220 16.28 1.20 14.85
CA GLY A 220 15.63 0.51 13.73
C GLY A 220 15.50 1.35 12.46
N LEU A 221 15.42 2.68 12.59
CA LEU A 221 15.18 3.59 11.46
C LEU A 221 16.18 3.44 10.30
N PRO A 222 17.51 3.31 10.52
CA PRO A 222 18.47 3.05 9.44
C PRO A 222 18.20 1.74 8.69
N LEU A 223 17.86 0.66 9.39
CA LEU A 223 17.57 -0.65 8.78
C LEU A 223 16.29 -0.59 7.93
N LEU A 224 15.25 0.10 8.41
CA LEU A 224 14.02 0.32 7.65
C LEU A 224 14.27 1.13 6.40
N ALA A 225 14.97 2.27 6.53
CA ALA A 225 15.27 3.14 5.40
C ALA A 225 16.09 2.39 4.33
N ARG A 226 17.08 1.60 4.74
CA ARG A 226 17.88 0.77 3.83
C ARG A 226 17.05 -0.32 3.16
N SER A 227 16.20 -1.03 3.91
CA SER A 227 15.31 -2.07 3.36
C SER A 227 14.33 -1.50 2.35
N ALA A 228 13.69 -0.39 2.70
CA ALA A 228 12.74 0.29 1.83
C ALA A 228 13.42 0.84 0.56
N GLN A 229 14.64 1.37 0.67
CA GLN A 229 15.44 1.81 -0.48
C GLN A 229 15.84 0.66 -1.41
N LYS A 230 16.09 -0.54 -0.87
CA LYS A 230 16.33 -1.73 -1.68
C LYS A 230 15.04 -2.20 -2.35
N ALA A 231 13.93 -2.18 -1.62
CA ALA A 231 12.62 -2.57 -2.14
C ALA A 231 12.15 -1.70 -3.30
N THR A 232 12.46 -0.38 -3.34
CA THR A 232 12.14 0.47 -4.49
C THR A 232 12.86 0.10 -5.79
N GLN A 233 13.92 -0.72 -5.70
CA GLN A 233 14.70 -1.23 -6.83
C GLN A 233 14.34 -2.68 -7.19
N ASP A 234 13.33 -3.26 -6.52
CA ASP A 234 12.93 -4.64 -6.75
C ASP A 234 12.39 -4.85 -8.18
N ALA A 235 12.58 -6.04 -8.73
CA ALA A 235 12.04 -6.40 -10.04
C ALA A 235 10.50 -6.36 -10.06
N LEU A 236 9.85 -6.64 -8.92
CA LEU A 236 8.41 -6.79 -8.86
C LEU A 236 7.70 -5.51 -8.38
N PRO A 237 6.67 -5.03 -9.12
CA PRO A 237 5.97 -3.79 -8.82
C PRO A 237 5.42 -3.68 -7.39
N HIS A 238 4.89 -4.77 -6.83
CA HIS A 238 4.30 -4.76 -5.49
C HIS A 238 5.33 -4.56 -4.37
N VAL A 239 6.57 -5.05 -4.54
CA VAL A 239 7.65 -4.82 -3.57
C VAL A 239 8.12 -3.36 -3.66
N ARG A 240 8.27 -2.85 -4.89
CA ARG A 240 8.57 -1.43 -5.14
C ARG A 240 7.54 -0.49 -4.53
N LEU A 241 6.26 -0.85 -4.60
CA LEU A 241 5.16 -0.11 -4.00
C LEU A 241 5.36 0.00 -2.48
N VAL A 242 5.51 -1.12 -1.78
CA VAL A 242 5.72 -1.11 -0.31
C VAL A 242 6.97 -0.30 0.06
N GLY A 243 8.07 -0.44 -0.68
CA GLY A 243 9.26 0.39 -0.51
C GLY A 243 8.97 1.88 -0.64
N GLY A 244 8.23 2.28 -1.68
CA GLY A 244 7.82 3.65 -1.92
C GLY A 244 6.95 4.23 -0.80
N VAL A 245 5.97 3.45 -0.33
CA VAL A 245 5.10 3.85 0.79
C VAL A 245 5.90 4.04 2.08
N VAL A 246 6.80 3.09 2.40
CA VAL A 246 7.61 3.13 3.64
C VAL A 246 8.58 4.31 3.64
N LEU A 247 9.17 4.67 2.49
CA LEU A 247 10.07 5.82 2.37
C LEU A 247 9.36 7.19 2.46
N GLY A 248 8.03 7.22 2.44
CA GLY A 248 7.24 8.45 2.49
C GLY A 248 7.65 9.43 1.38
N PRO A 249 8.00 10.70 1.69
CA PRO A 249 8.39 11.69 0.68
C PRO A 249 9.55 11.25 -0.23
N ARG A 250 10.50 10.45 0.28
CA ARG A 250 11.62 9.94 -0.51
C ARG A 250 11.21 8.85 -1.50
N GLY A 251 10.06 8.20 -1.27
CA GLY A 251 9.52 7.15 -2.14
C GLY A 251 8.58 7.66 -3.23
N VAL A 252 8.23 8.96 -3.24
CA VAL A 252 7.32 9.56 -4.22
C VAL A 252 7.74 9.30 -5.67
N PRO A 253 9.03 9.41 -6.06
CA PRO A 253 9.43 9.10 -7.44
C PRO A 253 9.12 7.65 -7.84
N THR A 254 9.24 6.69 -6.91
CA THR A 254 8.91 5.28 -7.14
C THR A 254 7.40 5.09 -7.26
N LEU A 255 6.62 5.72 -6.38
CA LEU A 255 5.16 5.68 -6.43
C LEU A 255 4.62 6.30 -7.73
N GLU A 256 5.18 7.42 -8.18
CA GLU A 256 4.84 8.00 -9.47
C GLU A 256 5.20 7.07 -10.62
N ALA A 257 6.40 6.49 -10.61
CA ALA A 257 6.79 5.53 -11.63
C ALA A 257 5.78 4.38 -11.73
N LEU A 258 5.37 3.79 -10.60
CA LEU A 258 4.40 2.69 -10.55
C LEU A 258 2.98 3.12 -10.96
N ALA A 259 2.49 4.27 -10.51
CA ALA A 259 1.17 4.79 -10.84
C ALA A 259 0.96 4.95 -12.35
N PHE A 260 2.02 5.39 -13.04
CA PHE A 260 2.02 5.77 -14.45
C PHE A 260 2.68 4.73 -15.38
N ASP A 261 3.09 3.59 -14.84
CA ASP A 261 3.61 2.45 -15.59
C ASP A 261 2.44 1.62 -16.13
N ALA A 262 2.34 1.54 -17.47
CA ALA A 262 1.26 0.80 -18.13
C ALA A 262 1.43 -0.72 -17.98
N ASP A 263 2.64 -1.20 -17.72
CA ASP A 263 2.95 -2.63 -17.55
C ASP A 263 2.78 -3.07 -16.09
N ALA A 264 2.59 -2.13 -15.15
CA ALA A 264 2.33 -2.45 -13.75
C ALA A 264 0.89 -3.00 -13.57
N PRO A 265 0.68 -4.01 -12.70
CA PRO A 265 -0.65 -4.50 -12.37
C PRO A 265 -1.58 -3.38 -11.90
N THR A 266 -2.83 -3.37 -12.34
CA THR A 266 -3.81 -2.31 -12.03
C THR A 266 -3.94 -2.06 -10.52
N GLU A 267 -3.95 -3.11 -9.69
CA GLU A 267 -4.01 -2.99 -8.22
C GLU A 267 -2.83 -2.19 -7.65
N VAL A 268 -1.61 -2.43 -8.15
CA VAL A 268 -0.40 -1.70 -7.76
C VAL A 268 -0.48 -0.24 -8.21
N ARG A 269 -0.98 0.01 -9.42
CA ARG A 269 -1.17 1.37 -9.95
C ARG A 269 -2.17 2.17 -9.09
N LEU A 270 -3.29 1.54 -8.74
CA LEU A 270 -4.34 2.15 -7.90
C LEU A 270 -3.81 2.49 -6.50
N GLU A 271 -3.12 1.54 -5.85
CA GLU A 271 -2.55 1.78 -4.52
C GLU A 271 -1.44 2.84 -4.56
N ALA A 272 -0.64 2.87 -5.62
CA ALA A 272 0.36 3.92 -5.84
C ALA A 272 -0.29 5.31 -5.97
N LEU A 273 -1.33 5.44 -6.81
CA LEU A 273 -2.09 6.70 -6.98
C LEU A 273 -2.75 7.15 -5.68
N ALA A 274 -3.34 6.23 -4.92
CA ALA A 274 -3.95 6.54 -3.63
C ALA A 274 -2.92 7.10 -2.64
N THR A 275 -1.70 6.58 -2.67
CA THR A 275 -0.62 6.94 -1.73
C THR A 275 0.19 8.18 -2.16
N LEU A 276 0.05 8.66 -3.40
CA LEU A 276 0.73 9.88 -3.84
C LEU A 276 0.34 11.09 -2.96
N PRO A 277 1.30 11.97 -2.64
CA PRO A 277 1.04 13.13 -1.79
C PRO A 277 0.10 14.12 -2.48
N SER A 278 -0.72 14.81 -1.68
CA SER A 278 -1.64 15.85 -2.15
C SER A 278 -0.95 17.14 -2.63
N LYS A 279 0.39 17.16 -2.75
CA LYS A 279 1.13 18.35 -3.13
C LYS A 279 1.13 18.50 -4.64
N ARG A 280 0.48 19.55 -5.13
CA ARG A 280 0.45 19.90 -6.55
C ARG A 280 1.85 20.24 -7.05
N HIS A 281 2.28 19.56 -8.12
CA HIS A 281 3.44 19.96 -8.92
C HIS A 281 3.17 19.74 -10.42
N PRO A 282 3.83 20.50 -11.32
CA PRO A 282 3.46 20.53 -12.74
C PRO A 282 3.59 19.20 -13.46
N GLU A 283 4.60 18.39 -13.10
CA GLU A 283 4.83 17.11 -13.77
C GLU A 283 3.77 16.08 -13.42
N LEU A 284 3.37 16.00 -12.14
CA LEU A 284 2.29 15.12 -11.70
C LEU A 284 0.98 15.51 -12.37
N VAL A 285 0.65 16.79 -12.42
CA VAL A 285 -0.55 17.28 -13.11
C VAL A 285 -0.59 16.80 -14.56
N ARG A 286 0.51 16.97 -15.30
CA ARG A 286 0.60 16.51 -16.70
C ARG A 286 0.41 14.99 -16.83
N LYS A 287 0.98 14.20 -15.91
CA LYS A 287 0.83 12.73 -15.91
C LYS A 287 -0.62 12.32 -15.59
N LEU A 288 -1.28 13.00 -14.65
CA LEU A 288 -2.68 12.74 -14.29
C LEU A 288 -3.63 13.04 -15.46
N GLU A 289 -3.45 14.18 -16.14
CA GLU A 289 -4.28 14.51 -17.32
C GLU A 289 -4.08 13.49 -18.44
N LEU A 290 -2.84 13.02 -18.65
CA LEU A 290 -2.55 11.98 -19.64
C LEU A 290 -3.22 10.65 -19.29
N GLU A 291 -3.14 10.21 -18.02
CA GLU A 291 -3.78 8.96 -17.58
C GLU A 291 -5.31 9.02 -17.62
N LEU A 292 -5.89 10.18 -17.34
CA LEU A 292 -7.33 10.38 -17.45
C LEU A 292 -7.84 9.99 -18.86
N GLY A 293 -7.02 10.19 -19.90
CA GLY A 293 -7.35 9.81 -21.28
C GLY A 293 -7.04 8.35 -21.69
N ARG A 294 -6.27 7.59 -20.90
CA ARG A 294 -5.70 6.27 -21.31
C ARG A 294 -6.64 5.07 -21.15
N GLY A 295 -7.75 5.21 -20.42
CA GLY A 295 -8.94 4.36 -20.64
C GLY A 295 -9.21 3.21 -19.66
N ASP A 296 -8.42 2.99 -18.61
CA ASP A 296 -8.83 2.12 -17.49
C ASP A 296 -9.78 2.90 -16.57
N PRO A 297 -11.07 2.52 -16.44
CA PRO A 297 -12.04 3.28 -15.64
C PRO A 297 -11.70 3.34 -14.15
N ALA A 298 -11.10 2.27 -13.59
CA ALA A 298 -10.74 2.24 -12.17
C ALA A 298 -9.58 3.21 -11.90
N VAL A 299 -8.57 3.20 -12.77
CA VAL A 299 -7.45 4.14 -12.71
C VAL A 299 -7.94 5.57 -12.89
N ALA A 300 -8.81 5.81 -13.88
CA ALA A 300 -9.37 7.13 -14.12
C ALA A 300 -10.15 7.65 -12.91
N SER A 301 -10.93 6.80 -12.22
CA SER A 301 -11.62 7.17 -10.99
C SER A 301 -10.65 7.61 -9.88
N MET A 302 -9.58 6.86 -9.66
CA MET A 302 -8.54 7.22 -8.70
C MET A 302 -7.80 8.51 -9.10
N VAL A 303 -7.56 8.72 -10.39
CA VAL A 303 -6.98 9.96 -10.93
C VAL A 303 -7.88 11.16 -10.65
N VAL A 304 -9.21 11.03 -10.83
CA VAL A 304 -10.17 12.10 -10.51
C VAL A 304 -10.12 12.44 -9.01
N GLN A 305 -10.12 11.44 -8.14
CA GLN A 305 -10.00 11.65 -6.68
C GLN A 305 -8.69 12.35 -6.31
N LEU A 306 -7.58 11.99 -6.96
CA LEU A 306 -6.30 12.64 -6.73
C LEU A 306 -6.29 14.08 -7.27
N ILE A 307 -6.87 14.35 -8.45
CA ILE A 307 -7.04 15.71 -9.01
C ILE A 307 -7.84 16.60 -8.06
N GLU A 308 -8.93 16.08 -7.50
CA GLU A 308 -9.75 16.76 -6.50
C GLU A 308 -8.93 17.10 -5.25
N ARG A 309 -8.23 16.10 -4.71
CA ARG A 309 -7.40 16.22 -3.50
C ARG A 309 -6.26 17.22 -3.65
N ILE A 310 -5.66 17.36 -4.84
CA ILE A 310 -4.62 18.39 -5.11
C ILE A 310 -5.19 19.75 -5.50
N GLY A 311 -6.52 19.87 -5.62
CA GLY A 311 -7.20 21.10 -6.06
C GLY A 311 -6.83 21.52 -7.49
N HIS A 312 -6.49 20.55 -8.36
CA HIS A 312 -6.20 20.82 -9.76
C HIS A 312 -7.50 20.84 -10.57
N ARG A 313 -7.51 21.65 -11.64
CA ARG A 313 -8.63 21.76 -12.56
C ARG A 313 -8.14 21.25 -13.92
N PRO A 314 -8.61 20.08 -14.38
CA PRO A 314 -8.12 19.47 -15.61
C PRO A 314 -8.58 20.28 -16.83
N SER A 315 -7.81 20.18 -17.91
CA SER A 315 -8.13 20.77 -19.22
C SER A 315 -9.39 20.16 -19.83
N ALA A 316 -10.15 20.96 -20.58
CA ALA A 316 -11.35 20.52 -21.27
C ALA A 316 -11.08 19.32 -22.22
N SER A 317 -9.92 19.29 -22.87
CA SER A 317 -9.49 18.19 -23.75
C SER A 317 -9.32 16.86 -23.00
N ALA A 318 -8.68 16.87 -21.82
CA ALA A 318 -8.49 15.66 -21.02
C ALA A 318 -9.83 15.11 -20.51
N VAL A 319 -10.67 16.01 -20.00
CA VAL A 319 -12.03 15.70 -19.53
C VAL A 319 -12.86 15.07 -20.65
N ARG A 320 -12.88 15.70 -21.83
CA ARG A 320 -13.65 15.24 -23.00
C ARG A 320 -13.25 13.83 -23.43
N THR A 321 -11.94 13.54 -23.43
CA THR A 321 -11.42 12.23 -23.81
C THR A 321 -11.85 11.13 -22.85
N ALA A 322 -11.95 11.45 -21.56
CA ALA A 322 -12.25 10.49 -20.50
C ALA A 322 -13.76 10.26 -20.32
N PHE A 323 -14.55 11.33 -20.39
CA PHE A 323 -15.93 11.40 -19.86
C PHE A 323 -16.83 10.24 -20.32
N GLY A 324 -16.80 9.91 -21.61
CA GLY A 324 -17.66 8.86 -22.18
C GLY A 324 -17.35 7.43 -21.69
N ARG A 325 -16.24 7.22 -20.98
CA ARG A 325 -15.80 5.89 -20.48
C ARG A 325 -15.94 5.75 -18.97
N LEU A 326 -16.28 6.82 -18.28
CA LEU A 326 -16.32 6.85 -16.81
C LEU A 326 -17.66 6.34 -16.30
N SER A 327 -17.66 5.76 -15.10
CA SER A 327 -18.90 5.51 -14.36
C SER A 327 -19.57 6.83 -14.01
N ASP A 328 -20.88 6.82 -13.80
CA ASP A 328 -21.63 8.05 -13.50
C ASP A 328 -21.16 8.73 -12.21
N GLU A 329 -20.79 7.95 -11.19
CA GLU A 329 -20.15 8.45 -9.97
C GLU A 329 -18.83 9.19 -10.27
N THR A 330 -17.99 8.63 -11.14
CA THR A 330 -16.73 9.25 -11.53
C THR A 330 -16.94 10.49 -12.41
N LYS A 331 -17.96 10.48 -13.29
CA LYS A 331 -18.37 11.66 -14.06
C LYS A 331 -18.78 12.81 -13.13
N LEU A 332 -19.54 12.52 -12.06
CA LEU A 332 -19.94 13.52 -11.08
C LEU A 332 -18.73 14.16 -10.38
N GLY A 333 -17.77 13.34 -9.93
CA GLY A 333 -16.52 13.83 -9.36
C GLY A 333 -15.73 14.68 -10.35
N LEU A 334 -15.65 14.23 -11.61
CA LEU A 334 -14.96 14.96 -12.68
C LEU A 334 -15.60 16.32 -12.97
N ILE A 335 -16.94 16.41 -12.98
CA ILE A 335 -17.66 17.68 -13.15
C ILE A 335 -17.37 18.64 -11.98
N GLY A 336 -17.30 18.12 -10.75
CA GLY A 336 -16.97 18.90 -9.55
C GLY A 336 -15.60 19.59 -9.61
N VAL A 337 -14.64 18.96 -10.30
CA VAL A 337 -13.27 19.49 -10.44
C VAL A 337 -13.04 20.32 -11.70
N LEU A 338 -14.06 20.60 -12.53
CA LEU A 338 -13.86 21.40 -13.76
C LEU A 338 -13.46 22.86 -13.47
N ASN A 339 -12.68 23.44 -14.38
CA ASN A 339 -12.38 24.87 -14.36
C ASN A 339 -13.54 25.65 -15.00
N LEU A 340 -14.49 26.11 -14.20
CA LEU A 340 -15.65 26.88 -14.69
C LEU A 340 -15.29 28.27 -15.27
N ARG A 341 -14.01 28.59 -15.46
CA ARG A 341 -13.55 29.79 -16.19
C ARG A 341 -13.08 29.48 -17.61
N ASP A 342 -13.01 28.21 -17.99
CA ASP A 342 -12.57 27.78 -19.30
C ASP A 342 -13.73 27.90 -20.32
N PRO A 343 -13.60 28.73 -21.37
CA PRO A 343 -14.65 28.90 -22.38
C PRO A 343 -14.86 27.65 -23.25
N GLU A 344 -13.86 26.78 -23.41
CA GLU A 344 -14.02 25.54 -24.17
C GLU A 344 -14.96 24.54 -23.48
N LEU A 345 -15.15 24.74 -22.18
CA LEU A 345 -15.96 23.90 -21.31
C LEU A 345 -17.45 24.07 -21.58
N GLU A 346 -17.89 25.25 -22.06
CA GLU A 346 -19.29 25.46 -22.47
C GLU A 346 -19.67 24.45 -23.56
N THR A 347 -18.90 24.40 -24.65
CA THR A 347 -19.20 23.51 -25.79
C THR A 347 -19.26 22.04 -25.34
N PHE A 348 -18.33 21.63 -24.49
CA PHE A 348 -18.29 20.27 -23.96
C PHE A 348 -19.50 19.95 -23.04
N LEU A 349 -19.88 20.86 -22.15
CA LEU A 349 -21.07 20.66 -21.31
C LEU A 349 -22.37 20.59 -22.12
N LEU A 350 -22.45 21.32 -23.24
CA LEU A 350 -23.58 21.22 -24.17
C LEU A 350 -23.63 19.88 -24.90
N GLU A 351 -22.46 19.33 -25.28
CA GLU A 351 -22.38 17.97 -25.80
C GLU A 351 -22.92 16.96 -24.77
N ILE A 352 -22.48 17.04 -23.51
CA ILE A 352 -22.98 16.16 -22.44
C ILE A 352 -24.49 16.32 -22.24
N LEU A 353 -24.99 17.56 -22.17
CA LEU A 353 -26.43 17.83 -21.99
C LEU A 353 -27.29 17.16 -23.08
N SER A 354 -26.76 17.03 -24.29
CA SER A 354 -27.45 16.42 -25.42
C SER A 354 -27.39 14.89 -25.44
N LEU A 355 -26.32 14.29 -24.92
CA LEU A 355 -26.07 12.85 -25.02
C LEU A 355 -26.43 12.10 -23.74
N GLU A 356 -26.21 12.71 -22.57
CA GLU A 356 -26.33 12.06 -21.28
C GLU A 356 -27.80 11.82 -20.91
N THR A 357 -28.04 10.73 -20.18
CA THR A 357 -29.35 10.31 -19.69
C THR A 357 -29.41 10.22 -18.18
N ASP A 358 -28.28 10.07 -17.50
CA ASP A 358 -28.26 10.02 -16.03
C ASP A 358 -28.69 11.36 -15.43
N GLU A 359 -29.68 11.30 -14.53
CA GLU A 359 -30.30 12.49 -13.94
C GLU A 359 -29.31 13.27 -13.05
N SER A 360 -28.45 12.57 -12.33
CA SER A 360 -27.49 13.20 -11.41
C SER A 360 -26.42 13.95 -12.21
N VAL A 361 -25.88 13.32 -13.25
CA VAL A 361 -24.90 13.93 -14.15
C VAL A 361 -25.53 15.12 -14.87
N LEU A 362 -26.72 14.98 -15.44
CA LEU A 362 -27.44 16.08 -16.09
C LEU A 362 -27.69 17.25 -15.15
N SER A 363 -28.11 16.99 -13.90
CA SER A 363 -28.29 18.04 -12.90
C SER A 363 -27.00 18.82 -12.65
N ARG A 364 -25.85 18.14 -12.55
CA ARG A 364 -24.55 18.80 -12.37
C ARG A 364 -24.06 19.55 -13.60
N VAL A 365 -24.36 19.04 -14.79
CA VAL A 365 -24.08 19.75 -16.05
C VAL A 365 -24.88 21.05 -16.12
N VAL A 366 -26.16 21.05 -15.74
CA VAL A 366 -26.98 22.26 -15.67
C VAL A 366 -26.40 23.26 -14.67
N ASP A 367 -26.00 22.80 -13.49
CA ASP A 367 -25.36 23.66 -12.48
C ASP A 367 -24.03 24.26 -13.00
N ALA A 368 -23.25 23.50 -13.77
CA ALA A 368 -22.01 24.01 -14.38
C ALA A 368 -22.31 25.03 -15.50
N LEU A 369 -23.29 24.76 -16.37
CA LEU A 369 -23.76 25.67 -17.43
C LEU A 369 -24.35 26.96 -16.85
N PHE A 370 -24.99 26.93 -15.69
CA PHE A 370 -25.45 28.14 -14.98
C PHE A 370 -24.28 29.12 -14.72
N VAL A 371 -23.11 28.58 -14.37
CA VAL A 371 -21.92 29.38 -14.06
C VAL A 371 -21.25 29.87 -15.34
N VAL A 372 -20.98 28.96 -16.29
CA VAL A 372 -20.12 29.24 -17.46
C VAL A 372 -20.88 29.66 -18.71
N GLY A 373 -22.16 29.35 -18.77
CA GLY A 373 -22.93 29.36 -20.01
C GLY A 373 -23.17 30.75 -20.58
N GLY A 374 -23.10 30.85 -21.91
CA GLY A 374 -23.45 32.02 -22.70
C GLY A 374 -24.75 31.83 -23.48
N ALA A 375 -24.89 32.60 -24.57
CA ALA A 375 -26.10 32.58 -25.39
C ALA A 375 -26.38 31.21 -26.06
N ALA A 376 -25.35 30.40 -26.28
CA ALA A 376 -25.51 29.03 -26.77
C ALA A 376 -26.14 28.14 -25.69
N SER A 377 -25.64 28.21 -24.46
CA SER A 377 -26.20 27.48 -23.32
C SER A 377 -27.66 27.81 -23.04
N ALA A 378 -28.04 29.08 -23.04
CA ALA A 378 -29.44 29.47 -22.85
C ALA A 378 -30.36 28.88 -23.93
N ARG A 379 -29.92 28.83 -25.19
CA ARG A 379 -30.68 28.21 -26.28
C ARG A 379 -30.79 26.70 -26.12
N ALA A 380 -29.68 26.04 -25.79
CA ALA A 380 -29.65 24.60 -25.59
C ALA A 380 -30.51 24.15 -24.40
N LEU A 381 -30.48 24.88 -23.28
CA LEU A 381 -31.34 24.61 -22.12
C LEU A 381 -32.83 24.79 -22.47
N ALA A 382 -33.17 25.84 -23.22
CA ALA A 382 -34.53 26.06 -23.71
C ALA A 382 -35.01 24.91 -24.62
N GLU A 383 -34.12 24.41 -25.49
CA GLU A 383 -34.43 23.32 -26.40
C GLU A 383 -34.56 21.98 -25.67
N ALA A 384 -33.64 21.67 -24.74
CA ALA A 384 -33.72 20.46 -23.92
C ALA A 384 -35.03 20.40 -23.11
N ARG A 385 -35.50 21.54 -22.60
CA ARG A 385 -36.79 21.68 -21.91
C ARG A 385 -38.01 21.41 -22.81
N ARG A 386 -37.90 21.61 -24.13
CA ARG A 386 -39.00 21.41 -25.10
C ARG A 386 -39.00 20.02 -25.71
N SER A 387 -37.80 19.50 -25.98
CA SER A 387 -37.59 18.29 -26.78
C SER A 387 -37.42 17.03 -25.92
N ARG A 388 -36.99 17.15 -24.66
CA ARG A 388 -36.81 16.02 -23.73
C ARG A 388 -37.79 16.08 -22.57
N SER A 389 -38.25 14.90 -22.12
CA SER A 389 -38.93 14.73 -20.84
C SER A 389 -37.90 14.79 -19.70
N LEU A 390 -37.42 16.00 -19.38
CA LEU A 390 -36.55 16.20 -18.22
C LEU A 390 -37.34 15.94 -16.92
N PRO A 391 -36.75 15.26 -15.93
CA PRO A 391 -37.32 15.18 -14.59
C PRO A 391 -37.63 16.57 -14.04
N GLU A 392 -38.73 16.71 -13.29
CA GLU A 392 -39.23 18.02 -12.84
C GLU A 392 -38.18 18.86 -12.10
N VAL A 393 -37.32 18.21 -11.31
CA VAL A 393 -36.23 18.88 -10.58
C VAL A 393 -35.22 19.49 -11.55
N ILE A 394 -34.80 18.75 -12.57
CA ILE A 394 -33.85 19.21 -13.59
C ILE A 394 -34.51 20.27 -14.49
N TYR A 395 -35.78 20.08 -14.84
CA TYR A 395 -36.55 21.04 -15.64
C TYR A 395 -36.61 22.42 -14.97
N LYS A 396 -36.87 22.49 -13.66
CA LYS A 396 -36.86 23.73 -12.88
C LYS A 396 -35.48 24.39 -12.85
N ARG A 397 -34.43 23.62 -12.52
CA ARG A 397 -33.05 24.13 -12.52
C ARG A 397 -32.61 24.65 -13.89
N ALA A 398 -32.93 23.92 -14.96
CA ALA A 398 -32.62 24.34 -16.33
C ALA A 398 -33.34 25.65 -16.70
N ARG A 399 -34.58 25.85 -16.23
CA ARG A 399 -35.33 27.10 -16.40
C ARG A 399 -34.63 28.28 -15.74
N GLU A 400 -34.24 28.10 -14.49
CA GLU A 400 -33.58 29.12 -13.68
C GLU A 400 -32.24 29.49 -14.30
N ALA A 401 -31.44 28.49 -14.70
CA ALA A 401 -30.18 28.69 -15.40
C ALA A 401 -30.36 29.43 -16.73
N GLU A 402 -31.33 29.02 -17.55
CA GLU A 402 -31.66 29.71 -18.80
C GLU A 402 -31.96 31.21 -18.56
N GLN A 403 -32.81 31.53 -17.58
CA GLN A 403 -33.21 32.90 -17.29
C GLN A 403 -32.04 33.76 -16.81
N VAL A 404 -31.21 33.23 -15.91
CA VAL A 404 -30.04 33.94 -15.39
C VAL A 404 -29.00 34.18 -16.49
N ILE A 405 -28.74 33.17 -17.33
CA ILE A 405 -27.80 33.31 -18.45
C ILE A 405 -28.31 34.37 -19.44
N ARG A 406 -29.60 34.36 -19.82
CA ARG A 406 -30.17 35.38 -20.72
C ARG A 406 -30.05 36.79 -20.14
N ALA A 407 -30.34 36.98 -18.85
CA ALA A 407 -30.21 38.27 -18.18
C ALA A 407 -28.75 38.76 -18.22
N ARG A 408 -27.79 37.87 -17.94
CA ARG A 408 -26.34 38.19 -17.98
C ARG A 408 -25.88 38.59 -19.37
N VAL A 409 -26.26 37.84 -20.40
CA VAL A 409 -25.90 38.12 -21.80
C VAL A 409 -26.53 39.44 -22.28
N SER A 410 -27.80 39.70 -21.93
CA SER A 410 -28.48 40.96 -22.27
C SER A 410 -27.78 42.17 -21.66
N LEU A 411 -27.39 42.09 -20.38
CA LEU A 411 -26.67 43.17 -19.69
C LEU A 411 -25.29 43.42 -20.33
N ALA A 412 -24.55 42.37 -20.67
CA ALA A 412 -23.26 42.48 -21.35
C ALA A 412 -23.39 43.14 -22.73
N GLY A 413 -24.48 42.84 -23.47
CA GLY A 413 -24.82 43.49 -24.73
C GLY A 413 -25.10 44.99 -24.56
N GLN A 414 -25.85 45.38 -23.53
CA GLN A 414 -26.16 46.79 -23.22
C GLN A 414 -24.90 47.59 -22.83
N LEU A 415 -24.02 47.02 -22.01
CA LEU A 415 -22.75 47.66 -21.64
C LEU A 415 -21.79 47.80 -22.82
N SER A 416 -21.78 46.84 -23.75
CA SER A 416 -20.97 46.92 -24.97
C SER A 416 -21.47 48.03 -25.91
N LEU A 417 -22.79 48.18 -26.04
CA LEU A 417 -23.38 49.28 -26.81
C LEU A 417 -23.10 50.65 -26.20
N ALA A 418 -23.18 50.78 -24.86
CA ALA A 418 -22.83 52.02 -24.16
C ALA A 418 -21.34 52.40 -24.33
N ARG A 419 -20.44 51.41 -24.33
CA ARG A 419 -19.00 51.62 -24.53
C ARG A 419 -18.65 52.03 -25.96
N MET A 420 -19.36 51.48 -26.96
CA MET A 420 -19.21 51.91 -28.35
C MET A 420 -19.80 53.31 -28.57
N ALA A 421 -20.95 53.62 -27.98
CA ALA A 421 -21.56 54.95 -28.04
C ALA A 421 -20.71 56.05 -27.38
N GLY A 422 -19.87 55.71 -26.39
CA GLY A 422 -18.97 56.64 -25.69
C GLY A 422 -17.62 56.91 -26.39
N SER A 423 -17.29 56.23 -27.49
CA SER A 423 -15.95 56.34 -28.12
C SER A 423 -15.89 57.19 -29.39
N THR A 424 -17.02 57.64 -29.94
CA THR A 424 -17.06 58.47 -31.17
C THR A 424 -17.99 59.69 -31.09
N GLY A 425 -18.47 60.06 -29.89
CA GLY A 425 -19.37 61.19 -29.71
C GLY A 425 -18.84 62.19 -28.69
N GLY A 426 -17.98 63.11 -29.14
CA GLY A 426 -17.72 64.35 -28.39
C GLY A 426 -19.00 65.16 -28.31
N LEU A 427 -19.70 65.08 -27.17
CA LEU A 427 -20.73 66.05 -26.81
C LEU A 427 -20.10 67.09 -25.90
N SER A 428 -19.81 68.24 -26.48
CA SER A 428 -19.49 69.48 -25.79
C SER A 428 -20.58 69.80 -24.76
N PRO A 429 -20.24 70.13 -23.51
CA PRO A 429 -21.20 70.74 -22.60
C PRO A 429 -21.34 72.21 -22.98
N THR A 430 -22.42 72.57 -23.67
CA THR A 430 -22.84 73.96 -23.76
C THR A 430 -23.38 74.40 -22.41
N SER A 431 -22.67 75.37 -21.84
CA SER A 431 -23.09 76.31 -20.80
C SER A 431 -24.58 76.63 -20.81
N GLN A 432 -25.21 76.52 -19.64
CA GLN A 432 -26.22 77.49 -19.24
C GLN A 432 -26.19 77.71 -17.73
N GLU A 433 -26.04 78.99 -17.39
CA GLU A 433 -25.89 79.55 -16.06
C GLU A 433 -27.19 79.54 -15.24
N GLY A 434 -27.01 79.66 -13.92
CA GLY A 434 -28.03 79.98 -12.91
C GLY A 434 -27.95 78.99 -11.76
N GLY A 435 -27.50 79.30 -10.55
CA GLY A 435 -27.27 80.56 -9.85
C GLY A 435 -27.74 80.35 -8.40
N LEU A 436 -26.98 80.86 -7.41
CA LEU A 436 -27.34 81.05 -5.99
C LEU A 436 -27.37 79.76 -5.12
N SER A 437 -26.79 79.64 -3.92
CA SER A 437 -26.05 80.52 -3.01
C SER A 437 -25.28 79.63 -2.00
N ARG A 438 -24.13 80.09 -1.51
CA ARG A 438 -23.51 79.60 -0.26
C ARG A 438 -24.20 80.24 0.97
N PRO A 439 -24.09 79.61 2.14
CA PRO A 439 -23.44 80.32 3.23
C PRO A 439 -22.34 79.50 3.93
N GLU A 440 -21.18 80.13 4.08
CA GLU A 440 -20.26 80.10 5.24
C GLU A 440 -21.06 80.47 6.51
N ASP A 441 -20.82 80.08 7.75
CA ASP A 441 -19.75 79.42 8.51
C ASP A 441 -20.41 78.94 9.81
N ALA A 442 -19.88 77.89 10.45
CA ALA A 442 -19.74 77.86 11.92
C ALA A 442 -18.92 76.64 12.38
N VAL A 443 -17.66 76.96 12.66
CA VAL A 443 -16.73 76.38 13.64
C VAL A 443 -17.41 75.68 14.83
N GLY A 444 -16.90 74.50 15.18
CA GLY A 444 -17.20 73.80 16.44
C GLY A 444 -16.23 72.65 16.69
N SER A 445 -15.11 72.96 17.33
CA SER A 445 -14.05 72.04 17.77
C SER A 445 -14.45 71.15 18.97
N ALA A 446 -13.63 70.12 19.23
CA ALA A 446 -13.45 69.30 20.47
C ALA A 446 -13.84 67.81 20.28
N SER A 447 -12.90 66.88 20.12
CA SER A 447 -11.99 66.23 21.11
C SER A 447 -12.60 64.97 21.78
N GLY A 448 -11.83 63.87 21.76
CA GLY A 448 -12.01 62.66 22.58
C GLY A 448 -11.86 61.39 21.74
N THR A 449 -10.68 60.75 21.63
CA THR A 449 -10.08 59.72 22.52
C THR A 449 -10.91 58.46 22.74
N ASP A 450 -10.23 57.33 22.46
CA ASP A 450 -10.36 55.94 22.95
C ASP A 450 -10.69 54.95 21.82
N ALA A 451 -9.80 54.02 21.40
CA ALA A 451 -9.11 52.92 22.10
C ALA A 451 -10.03 51.71 22.40
N PHE A 452 -9.44 50.51 22.21
CA PHE A 452 -9.99 49.13 22.23
C PHE A 452 -10.57 48.65 20.88
N GLY A 453 -10.21 47.49 20.34
CA GLY A 453 -9.44 46.35 20.83
C GLY A 453 -10.02 45.07 20.22
N ASP A 454 -9.25 44.41 19.33
CA ASP A 454 -9.02 42.96 19.21
C ASP A 454 -8.09 42.66 18.02
#